data_AF-A0A9E4D8G3-F1
#
_entry.id   AF-A0A9E4D8G3-F1
#
_cell.length_a   1.000
_cell.length_b   1.000
_cell.length_c   1.000
_cell.angle_alpha   90.00
_cell.angle_beta   90.00
_cell.angle_gamma   90.00
#
_symmetry.space_group_name_H-M   'P 1'
#
loop_
_entity.id
_entity.type
_entity.pdbx_description
1 polymer ?
#
loop_
_entity_poly.entity_id
_entity_poly.type
_entity_poly.pdbx_seq_one_letter_code
_entity_poly.pdbx_strand_id
1 'polypeptide(L)'
;MDKAHCRRGFEQARDAEPQAAAEALAMIAALYRHEQIIREQNLDREHKLAYRTQHSEPIVNRFWHWCDDQCHRMDLLPSNPLAKAIQYAKARVASLRVFLSDPDVPIDTN
;
A
#
# COMPACT_ATOMS: atom_id res chain seq x y z
N MET A 1 -0.89 4.27 -7.31
CA MET A 1 -0.40 4.97 -6.09
C MET A 1 1.02 5.41 -6.34
N ASP A 2 1.31 6.70 -6.57
CA ASP A 2 2.70 7.12 -6.86
C ASP A 2 3.65 6.54 -5.81
N LYS A 3 4.58 5.68 -6.28
CA LYS A 3 5.51 4.91 -5.44
C LYS A 3 6.27 5.83 -4.50
N ALA A 4 6.70 6.97 -5.03
CA ALA A 4 7.51 7.92 -4.29
C ALA A 4 6.67 8.60 -3.21
N HIS A 5 5.48 9.13 -3.54
CA HIS A 5 4.75 9.95 -2.57
C HIS A 5 4.12 9.16 -1.42
N CYS A 6 3.51 7.99 -1.69
CA CYS A 6 2.89 7.24 -0.60
C CYS A 6 3.95 6.69 0.36
N ARG A 7 4.99 6.05 -0.18
CA ARG A 7 6.11 5.53 0.61
C ARG A 7 6.84 6.64 1.35
N ARG A 8 7.13 7.77 0.68
CA ARG A 8 7.80 8.92 1.30
C ARG A 8 7.00 9.54 2.42
N GLY A 9 5.67 9.55 2.33
CA GLY A 9 4.80 9.97 3.42
C GLY A 9 5.03 9.13 4.68
N PHE A 10 5.07 7.80 4.55
CA PHE A 10 5.37 6.91 5.69
C PHE A 10 6.84 6.97 6.11
N GLU A 11 7.80 7.21 5.21
CA GLU A 11 9.20 7.44 5.57
C GLU A 11 9.36 8.69 6.45
N GLN A 12 8.67 9.79 6.11
CA GLN A 12 8.64 11.01 6.92
C GLN A 12 7.96 10.81 8.28
N ALA A 13 7.03 9.86 8.37
CA ALA A 13 6.36 9.52 9.61
C ALA A 13 7.24 8.73 10.59
N ARG A 14 8.42 8.23 10.18
CA ARG A 14 9.29 7.43 11.05
C ARG A 14 9.80 8.19 12.27
N ASP A 15 10.03 9.49 12.15
CA ASP A 15 10.55 10.29 13.27
C ASP A 15 9.49 10.53 14.35
N ALA A 16 8.22 10.61 13.95
CA ALA A 16 7.09 10.80 14.87
C ALA A 16 6.51 9.47 15.38
N GLU A 17 6.35 8.49 14.49
CA GLU A 17 5.64 7.23 14.72
C GLU A 17 6.44 6.05 14.15
N PRO A 18 7.62 5.73 14.71
CA PRO A 18 8.58 4.80 14.11
C PRO A 18 8.01 3.38 13.88
N GLN A 19 7.23 2.87 14.84
CA GLN A 19 6.66 1.52 14.76
C GLN A 19 5.56 1.44 13.69
N ALA A 20 4.61 2.38 13.72
CA ALA A 20 3.52 2.45 12.75
C ALA A 20 4.05 2.69 11.32
N ALA A 21 5.00 3.61 11.16
CA ALA A 21 5.65 3.85 9.88
C ALA A 21 6.37 2.60 9.34
N ALA A 22 7.09 1.87 10.19
CA ALA A 22 7.77 0.64 9.80
C ALA A 22 6.79 -0.44 9.33
N GLU A 23 5.64 -0.60 10.02
CA GLU A 23 4.62 -1.57 9.63
C GLU A 23 4.02 -1.24 8.25
N ALA A 24 3.65 0.02 8.01
CA ALA A 24 3.16 0.49 6.72
C ALA A 24 4.19 0.24 5.60
N LEU A 25 5.45 0.60 5.83
CA LEU A 25 6.54 0.42 4.86
C LEU A 25 6.80 -1.06 4.56
N ALA A 26 6.67 -1.95 5.56
CA ALA A 26 6.81 -3.38 5.36
C ALA A 26 5.71 -3.96 4.46
N MET A 27 4.46 -3.54 4.64
CA MET A 27 3.34 -3.93 3.78
C MET A 27 3.52 -3.41 2.34
N ILE A 28 3.89 -2.14 2.18
CA ILE A 28 4.18 -1.55 0.87
C ILE A 28 5.32 -2.31 0.18
N ALA A 29 6.41 -2.59 0.90
CA ALA A 29 7.53 -3.36 0.35
C ALA A 29 7.12 -4.77 -0.09
N ALA A 30 6.25 -5.43 0.68
CA ALA A 30 5.74 -6.77 0.33
C ALA A 30 4.94 -6.75 -0.99
N LEU A 31 4.06 -5.75 -1.20
CA LEU A 31 3.34 -5.60 -2.47
C LEU A 31 4.28 -5.46 -3.66
N TYR A 32 5.34 -4.64 -3.53
CA TYR A 32 6.32 -4.47 -4.60
C TYR A 32 7.14 -5.73 -4.87
N ARG A 33 7.43 -6.55 -3.84
CA ARG A 33 8.07 -7.86 -4.04
C ARG A 33 7.19 -8.80 -4.86
N HIS A 34 5.89 -8.84 -4.59
CA HIS A 34 4.97 -9.68 -5.37
C HIS A 34 4.88 -9.22 -6.83
N GLU A 35 4.83 -7.90 -7.09
CA GLU A 35 4.88 -7.38 -8.46
C GLU A 35 6.21 -7.69 -9.18
N GLN A 36 7.32 -7.72 -8.45
CA GLN A 36 8.61 -8.16 -9.00
C GLN A 36 8.57 -9.65 -9.38
N ILE A 37 8.01 -10.52 -8.53
CA ILE A 37 7.88 -11.96 -8.82
C ILE A 37 7.02 -12.19 -10.08
N ILE A 38 5.87 -11.49 -10.20
CA ILE A 38 5.02 -11.58 -11.39
C ILE A 38 5.81 -11.25 -12.67
N ARG A 39 6.64 -10.20 -12.62
CA ARG A 39 7.47 -9.77 -13.75
C ARG A 39 8.56 -10.80 -14.07
N GLU A 40 9.25 -11.31 -13.06
CA GLU A 40 10.32 -12.30 -13.21
C GLU A 40 9.79 -13.63 -13.78
N GLN A 41 8.58 -14.03 -13.38
CA GLN A 41 7.92 -15.24 -13.87
C GLN A 41 7.25 -15.05 -15.24
N ASN A 42 7.19 -13.82 -15.78
CA ASN A 42 6.50 -13.48 -17.02
C ASN A 42 5.06 -14.04 -17.06
N LEU A 43 4.32 -13.90 -15.95
CA LEU A 43 2.94 -14.39 -15.88
C LEU A 43 2.06 -13.67 -16.92
N ASP A 44 1.25 -14.44 -17.63
CA ASP A 44 0.21 -13.89 -18.49
C ASP A 44 -0.91 -13.23 -17.67
N ARG A 45 -1.88 -12.63 -18.37
CA ARG A 45 -2.96 -11.86 -17.76
C ARG A 45 -3.76 -12.65 -16.72
N GLU A 46 -4.09 -13.91 -17.00
CA GLU A 46 -4.92 -14.73 -16.12
C GLU A 46 -4.13 -15.16 -14.88
N HIS A 47 -2.91 -15.66 -15.08
CA HIS A 47 -2.04 -16.08 -13.98
C HIS A 47 -1.62 -14.90 -13.10
N LYS A 48 -1.42 -13.72 -13.70
CA LYS A 48 -1.13 -12.48 -12.96
C LYS A 48 -2.29 -12.08 -12.05
N LEU A 49 -3.53 -12.13 -12.53
CA LEU A 49 -4.70 -11.86 -11.71
C LEU A 49 -4.83 -12.86 -10.57
N ALA A 50 -4.75 -14.15 -10.87
CA ALA A 50 -4.81 -15.20 -9.85
C ALA A 50 -3.73 -15.01 -8.77
N TYR A 51 -2.50 -14.70 -9.18
CA TYR A 51 -1.40 -14.43 -8.26
C TYR A 51 -1.65 -13.17 -7.42
N ARG A 52 -2.16 -12.08 -8.01
CA ARG A 52 -2.51 -10.87 -7.26
C ARG A 52 -3.62 -11.14 -6.23
N THR A 53 -4.66 -11.87 -6.60
CA THR A 53 -5.73 -12.29 -5.67
C THR A 53 -5.18 -13.15 -4.53
N GLN A 54 -4.26 -14.06 -4.82
CA GLN A 54 -3.72 -14.96 -3.79
C GLN A 54 -2.73 -14.26 -2.84
N HIS A 55 -1.91 -13.34 -3.36
CA HIS A 55 -0.76 -12.82 -2.63
C HIS A 55 -0.82 -11.32 -2.35
N SER A 56 -1.25 -10.51 -3.31
CA SER A 56 -1.30 -9.04 -3.18
C SER A 56 -2.55 -8.56 -2.46
N GLU A 57 -3.71 -9.14 -2.76
CA GLU A 57 -5.00 -8.75 -2.18
C GLU A 57 -5.04 -8.87 -0.64
N PRO A 58 -4.55 -9.94 0.00
CA PRO A 58 -4.50 -10.01 1.46
C PRO A 58 -3.65 -8.89 2.09
N ILE A 59 -2.54 -8.51 1.44
CA ILE A 59 -1.67 -7.43 1.92
C ILE A 59 -2.35 -6.08 1.77
N VAL A 60 -3.02 -5.85 0.64
CA VAL A 60 -3.86 -4.67 0.45
C VAL A 60 -4.89 -4.64 1.57
N ASN A 61 -5.76 -5.64 1.72
CA ASN A 61 -6.80 -5.67 2.76
C ASN A 61 -6.25 -5.44 4.18
N ARG A 62 -5.09 -6.00 4.51
CA ARG A 62 -4.41 -5.72 5.78
C ARG A 62 -4.00 -4.25 5.92
N PHE A 63 -3.37 -3.68 4.89
CA PHE A 63 -2.97 -2.28 4.87
C PHE A 63 -4.18 -1.33 5.00
N TRP A 64 -5.31 -1.72 4.40
CA TRP A 64 -6.59 -1.05 4.51
C TRP A 64 -7.10 -1.00 5.95
N HIS A 65 -7.25 -2.16 6.59
CA HIS A 65 -7.67 -2.24 7.98
C HIS A 65 -6.70 -1.51 8.92
N TRP A 66 -5.40 -1.68 8.70
CA TRP A 66 -4.39 -0.99 9.49
C TRP A 66 -4.52 0.54 9.39
N CYS A 67 -4.74 1.09 8.18
CA CYS A 67 -4.97 2.53 8.02
C CYS A 67 -6.22 3.01 8.76
N ASP A 68 -7.26 2.18 8.79
CA ASP A 68 -8.50 2.50 9.49
C ASP A 68 -8.32 2.46 11.02
N ASP A 69 -7.61 1.45 11.53
CA ASP A 69 -7.26 1.35 12.95
C ASP A 69 -6.42 2.54 13.41
N GLN A 70 -5.43 2.96 12.62
CA GLN A 70 -4.65 4.15 12.93
C GLN A 70 -5.52 5.42 12.91
N CYS A 71 -6.54 5.51 12.06
CA CYS A 71 -7.48 6.65 12.09
C CYS A 71 -8.27 6.76 13.39
N HIS A 72 -8.49 5.66 14.11
CA HIS A 72 -9.22 5.64 15.38
C HIS A 72 -8.36 6.00 16.60
N ARG A 73 -7.04 6.15 16.43
CA ARG A 73 -6.13 6.61 17.48
C ARG A 73 -6.39 8.08 17.83
N MET A 74 -6.88 8.33 19.04
CA MET A 74 -7.18 9.69 19.52
C MET A 74 -5.92 10.54 19.75
N ASP A 75 -4.75 9.91 19.89
CA ASP A 75 -3.45 10.56 20.07
C ASP A 75 -2.82 11.03 18.74
N LEU A 76 -3.35 10.58 17.59
CA LEU A 76 -2.89 11.01 16.28
C LEU A 76 -3.60 12.30 15.83
N LEU A 77 -3.00 13.44 16.17
CA LEU A 77 -3.46 14.74 15.70
C LEU A 77 -3.39 14.87 14.17
N PRO A 78 -4.28 15.64 13.51
CA PRO A 78 -4.23 15.86 12.05
C PRO A 78 -2.91 16.42 11.52
N SER A 79 -2.13 17.10 12.37
CA SER A 79 -0.81 17.62 12.03
C SER A 79 0.27 16.54 11.97
N ASN A 80 0.06 15.38 12.60
CA ASN A 80 1.01 14.28 12.66
C ASN A 80 1.35 13.77 11.24
N PRO A 81 2.64 13.59 10.90
CA PRO A 81 3.05 13.07 9.60
C PRO A 81 2.40 11.73 9.23
N LEU A 82 2.19 10.84 10.21
CA LEU A 82 1.51 9.56 10.00
C LEU A 82 0.05 9.76 9.56
N ALA A 83 -0.68 10.65 10.23
CA ALA A 83 -2.06 10.96 9.89
C ALA A 83 -2.16 11.48 8.44
N LYS A 84 -1.24 12.36 8.02
CA LYS A 84 -1.15 12.85 6.63
C LYS A 84 -0.87 11.73 5.63
N ALA A 85 0.07 10.83 5.96
CA ALA A 85 0.40 9.69 5.11
C ALA A 85 -0.80 8.73 4.95
N ILE A 86 -1.51 8.44 6.04
CA ILE A 86 -2.72 7.62 6.02
C ILE A 86 -3.81 8.25 5.16
N GLN A 87 -4.08 9.55 5.32
CA GLN A 87 -5.08 10.25 4.50
C GLN A 87 -4.74 10.19 3.01
N TYR A 88 -3.47 10.39 2.66
CA TYR A 88 -3.00 10.25 1.29
C TYR A 88 -3.15 8.83 0.73
N ALA A 89 -2.90 7.81 1.55
CA ALA A 89 -3.10 6.41 1.20
C ALA A 89 -4.60 6.08 1.03
N LYS A 90 -5.45 6.60 1.93
CA LYS A 90 -6.92 6.45 1.88
C LYS A 90 -7.54 7.15 0.67
N ALA A 91 -6.92 8.18 0.11
CA ALA A 91 -7.39 8.75 -1.16
C ALA A 91 -7.15 7.81 -2.36
N ARG A 92 -6.37 6.72 -2.21
CA ARG A 92 -5.93 5.85 -3.32
C ARG A 92 -6.50 4.43 -3.28
N VAL A 93 -7.49 4.17 -2.42
CA VAL A 93 -8.23 2.89 -2.31
C VAL A 93 -8.67 2.39 -3.66
N ALA A 94 -9.36 3.28 -4.38
CA ALA A 94 -10.06 2.93 -5.58
C ALA A 94 -9.05 2.44 -6.61
N SER A 95 -7.91 3.14 -6.71
CA SER A 95 -6.81 2.75 -7.57
C SER A 95 -6.17 1.41 -7.19
N LEU A 96 -5.99 1.13 -5.89
CA LEU A 96 -5.46 -0.17 -5.43
C LEU A 96 -6.43 -1.32 -5.70
N ARG A 97 -7.74 -1.09 -5.56
CA ARG A 97 -8.77 -2.09 -5.91
C ARG A 97 -8.78 -2.37 -7.41
N VAL A 98 -8.73 -1.33 -8.24
CA VAL A 98 -8.64 -1.48 -9.70
C VAL A 98 -7.38 -2.25 -10.10
N PHE A 99 -6.24 -1.95 -9.47
CA PHE A 99 -4.99 -2.71 -9.66
C PHE A 99 -5.13 -4.20 -9.36
N LEU A 100 -5.89 -4.58 -8.33
CA LEU A 100 -6.12 -5.99 -8.01
C LEU A 100 -7.01 -6.69 -9.04
N SER A 101 -7.96 -5.97 -9.63
CA SER A 101 -8.93 -6.52 -10.59
C SER A 101 -8.53 -6.43 -12.06
N ASP A 102 -7.54 -5.59 -12.40
CA ASP A 102 -7.10 -5.35 -13.77
C ASP A 102 -5.59 -5.66 -13.92
N PRO A 103 -5.20 -6.67 -14.73
CA PRO A 103 -3.80 -7.06 -14.89
C PRO A 103 -2.98 -6.00 -15.65
N ASP A 104 -3.59 -5.11 -16.42
CA ASP A 104 -2.88 -4.05 -17.14
C ASP A 104 -2.61 -2.84 -16.27
N VAL A 105 -3.36 -2.69 -15.17
CA VAL A 105 -3.16 -1.59 -14.24
C VAL A 105 -1.92 -1.88 -13.39
N PRO A 106 -0.91 -0.98 -13.41
CA PRO A 106 0.25 -1.07 -12.53
C PRO A 106 -0.12 -0.64 -11.10
N ILE A 107 0.65 -1.12 -10.12
CA ILE A 107 0.48 -0.71 -8.71
C ILE A 107 0.65 0.81 -8.53
N ASP A 108 1.45 1.42 -9.40
CA ASP A 108 1.68 2.86 -9.47
C ASP A 108 1.68 3.38 -10.91
N THR A 109 1.09 4.56 -11.07
CA THR A 109 1.17 5.41 -12.26
C THR A 109 2.17 6.50 -11.91
N ASN A 110 3.40 6.37 -12.39
CA ASN A 110 4.45 7.40 -12.33
C ASN A 110 4.04 8.63 -13.17
#